data_AF-A0A350UIM7-F1
#
_entry.id   AF-A0A350UIM7-F1
#
_cell.length_a   1.000
_cell.length_b   1.000
_cell.length_c   1.000
_cell.angle_alpha   90.00
_cell.angle_beta   90.00
_cell.angle_gamma   90.00
#
_symmetry.space_group_name_H-M   'P 1'
#
loop_
_entity.id
_entity.type
_entity.pdbx_description
1 polymer ?
#
loop_
_entity_poly.entity_id
_entity_poly.type
_entity_poly.pdbx_seq_one_letter_code
_entity_poly.pdbx_strand_id
1 'polypeptide(L)'
;MAPSALIPPGAGFAIPRLESVDGRPVPAEYRILQGERAAAQLALNLLDAGVLSGEDWGSSQGDPLAFLHQGLERWLDSNGREQIRQQFFVDVVLSTSLDRFSYRSGPCEENLATVFLTIEPDSAGYVVLGPTLRLLDQVHPRLPATFLHLFLGALNRWIRVYDYRDALDRLDRIREWYEGDPEAEQMELPNVDAAIPKSARRRPLGSRALEPVLDGCRSRQVQALVRKAQELERASRSAERPVVSDEQRESLMDCGEPVPALVAVFEERDAIEGAFDEEAQGMLEVTPEPNLIIPFDGKRVAGVASAFHCLATLCRTLTLASELISLMPGNRRGGNE
;
A
#
# COMPACT_ATOMS: atom_id res chain seq x y z
N MET A 1 -49.69 -27.03 -31.79
CA MET A 1 -50.09 -26.18 -30.66
C MET A 1 -49.04 -25.08 -30.50
N ALA A 2 -49.42 -23.82 -30.64
CA ALA A 2 -48.74 -22.68 -30.00
C ALA A 2 -49.52 -22.32 -28.70
N PRO A 3 -49.11 -21.39 -27.81
CA PRO A 3 -47.90 -20.55 -27.72
C PRO A 3 -47.25 -20.55 -26.29
N SER A 4 -46.10 -19.90 -26.06
CA SER A 4 -46.07 -18.64 -25.30
C SER A 4 -44.73 -17.90 -25.50
N ALA A 5 -44.74 -16.96 -26.43
CA ALA A 5 -43.94 -15.74 -26.33
C ALA A 5 -44.67 -14.84 -25.32
N LEU A 6 -43.98 -14.38 -24.27
CA LEU A 6 -44.59 -13.59 -23.18
C LEU A 6 -43.98 -12.21 -22.99
N ILE A 7 -43.38 -11.61 -24.03
CA ILE A 7 -43.18 -10.15 -24.05
C ILE A 7 -43.43 -9.66 -25.47
N PRO A 8 -44.45 -8.81 -25.72
CA PRO A 8 -44.55 -8.12 -27.00
C PRO A 8 -43.33 -7.20 -27.12
N PRO A 9 -42.63 -7.13 -28.26
CA PRO A 9 -41.63 -6.10 -28.46
C PRO A 9 -42.33 -4.75 -28.24
N GLY A 10 -41.89 -4.01 -27.22
CA GLY A 10 -42.49 -2.75 -26.86
C GLY A 10 -42.54 -1.84 -28.08
N ALA A 11 -43.69 -1.20 -28.30
CA ALA A 11 -43.82 -0.13 -29.28
C ALA A 11 -43.07 1.11 -28.76
N GLY A 12 -41.74 1.03 -28.75
CA GLY A 12 -40.86 2.17 -28.56
C GLY A 12 -40.59 2.81 -29.91
N PHE A 13 -40.59 4.14 -29.96
CA PHE A 13 -39.97 4.84 -31.06
C PHE A 13 -38.49 4.45 -31.10
N ALA A 14 -38.07 3.73 -32.14
CA ALA A 14 -36.65 3.58 -32.42
C ALA A 14 -36.14 4.96 -32.80
N ILE A 15 -35.25 5.54 -31.98
CA ILE A 15 -34.56 6.77 -32.33
C ILE A 15 -33.77 6.46 -33.61
N PRO A 16 -34.04 7.16 -34.73
CA PRO A 16 -33.31 6.92 -35.98
C PRO A 16 -31.83 7.15 -35.74
N ARG A 17 -30.98 6.27 -36.27
CA ARG A 17 -29.53 6.50 -36.28
C ARG A 17 -29.30 7.85 -36.95
N LEU A 18 -28.69 8.77 -36.22
CA LEU A 18 -28.33 10.06 -36.77
C LEU A 18 -27.28 9.81 -37.85
N GLU A 19 -27.55 10.27 -39.06
CA GLU A 19 -26.59 10.29 -40.16
C GLU A 19 -26.11 11.74 -40.32
N SER A 20 -24.81 11.92 -40.55
CA SER A 20 -24.24 13.21 -40.90
C SER A 20 -24.82 13.68 -42.24
N VAL A 21 -24.68 14.96 -42.55
CA VAL A 21 -25.11 15.56 -43.83
C VAL A 21 -24.52 14.83 -45.05
N ASP A 22 -23.40 14.12 -44.87
CA ASP A 22 -22.70 13.33 -45.89
C ASP A 22 -23.13 11.84 -45.92
N GLY A 23 -24.22 11.47 -45.24
CA GLY A 23 -24.76 10.11 -45.21
C GLY A 23 -23.91 9.11 -44.42
N ARG A 24 -23.02 9.57 -43.55
CA ARG A 24 -22.23 8.71 -42.65
C ARG A 24 -22.93 8.59 -41.31
N PRO A 25 -22.96 7.41 -40.66
CA PRO A 25 -23.53 7.30 -39.32
C PRO A 25 -22.76 8.22 -38.36
N VAL A 26 -23.49 9.03 -37.59
CA VAL A 26 -22.95 9.81 -36.48
C VAL A 26 -22.41 8.80 -35.45
N PRO A 27 -21.17 8.96 -34.96
CA PRO A 27 -20.61 8.09 -33.94
C PRO A 27 -21.60 7.94 -32.77
N ALA A 28 -21.97 6.70 -32.45
CA ALA A 28 -22.93 6.39 -31.37
C ALA A 28 -22.34 6.62 -29.97
N GLU A 29 -21.03 6.88 -29.90
CA GLU A 29 -20.29 7.17 -28.69
C GLU A 29 -19.33 8.32 -28.98
N TYR A 30 -19.36 9.34 -28.14
CA TYR A 30 -18.45 10.47 -28.17
C TYR A 30 -17.73 10.51 -26.82
N ARG A 31 -16.44 10.20 -26.79
CA ARG A 31 -15.59 10.36 -25.61
C ARG A 31 -14.73 11.60 -25.78
N ILE A 32 -14.85 12.54 -24.84
CA ILE A 32 -13.85 13.60 -24.68
C ILE A 32 -12.85 13.08 -23.67
N LEU A 33 -11.70 12.63 -24.16
CA LEU A 33 -10.56 12.29 -23.32
C LEU A 33 -9.54 13.43 -23.45
N GLN A 34 -9.40 14.23 -22.39
CA GLN A 34 -8.26 15.14 -22.27
C GLN A 34 -7.04 14.34 -21.81
N GLY A 35 -5.85 14.59 -22.37
CA GLY A 35 -4.64 13.88 -21.98
C GLY A 35 -4.27 12.65 -22.81
N GLU A 36 -4.99 12.30 -23.88
CA GLU A 36 -4.69 11.11 -24.70
C GLU A 36 -3.26 11.10 -25.25
N ARG A 37 -2.71 12.26 -25.63
CA ARG A 37 -1.35 12.36 -26.14
C ARG A 37 -0.31 12.08 -25.07
N ALA A 38 -0.49 12.66 -23.87
CA ALA A 38 0.35 12.33 -22.72
C ALA A 38 0.21 10.86 -22.32
N ALA A 39 -1.01 10.32 -22.28
CA ALA A 39 -1.24 8.92 -21.99
C ALA A 39 -0.55 8.00 -23.00
N ALA A 40 -0.67 8.28 -24.30
CA ALA A 40 -0.01 7.51 -25.36
C ALA A 40 1.53 7.62 -25.28
N GLN A 41 2.06 8.81 -25.01
CA GLN A 41 3.50 9.00 -24.85
C GLN A 41 4.05 8.29 -23.62
N LEU A 42 3.32 8.33 -22.49
CA LEU A 42 3.68 7.60 -21.27
C LEU A 42 3.60 6.10 -21.51
N ALA A 43 2.56 5.61 -22.19
CA ALA A 43 2.41 4.22 -22.55
C ALA A 43 3.56 3.71 -23.42
N LEU A 44 3.99 4.49 -24.42
CA LEU A 44 5.17 4.17 -25.22
C LEU A 44 6.43 4.07 -24.36
N ASN A 45 6.64 5.02 -23.45
CA ASN A 45 7.81 5.00 -22.57
C ASN A 45 7.80 3.84 -21.56
N LEU A 46 6.61 3.44 -21.08
CA LEU A 46 6.44 2.26 -20.23
C LEU A 46 6.65 0.96 -21.00
N LEU A 47 6.24 0.90 -22.27
CA LEU A 47 6.52 -0.22 -23.18
C LEU A 47 8.04 -0.35 -23.41
N ASP A 48 8.71 0.75 -23.75
CA ASP A 48 10.17 0.79 -23.96
C ASP A 48 10.96 0.47 -22.69
N ALA A 49 10.41 0.81 -21.51
CA ALA A 49 10.97 0.45 -20.21
C ALA A 49 10.72 -1.03 -19.82
N GLY A 50 9.96 -1.79 -20.61
CA GLY A 50 9.61 -3.18 -20.34
C GLY A 50 8.56 -3.36 -19.24
N VAL A 51 7.81 -2.31 -18.90
CA VAL A 51 6.71 -2.37 -17.93
C VAL A 51 5.44 -2.90 -18.60
N LEU A 52 5.08 -2.35 -19.76
CA LEU A 52 3.95 -2.82 -20.58
C LEU A 52 4.41 -3.85 -21.62
N SER A 53 3.46 -4.58 -22.19
CA SER A 53 3.68 -5.51 -23.29
C SER A 53 2.87 -5.07 -24.49
N GLY A 54 3.45 -5.15 -25.69
CA GLY A 54 2.72 -4.87 -26.93
C GLY A 54 1.54 -5.82 -27.16
N GLU A 55 1.52 -6.97 -26.50
CA GLU A 55 0.40 -7.92 -26.53
C GLU A 55 -0.88 -7.32 -25.93
N ASP A 56 -0.77 -6.41 -24.96
CA ASP A 56 -1.92 -5.79 -24.30
C ASP A 56 -2.62 -4.74 -25.20
N TRP A 57 -2.00 -4.34 -26.33
CA TRP A 57 -2.56 -3.30 -27.22
C TRP A 57 -3.79 -3.79 -27.99
N GLY A 58 -3.83 -5.08 -28.33
CA GLY A 58 -4.99 -5.65 -29.02
C GLY A 58 -6.24 -5.63 -28.14
N SER A 59 -6.09 -5.93 -26.84
CA SER A 59 -7.19 -5.96 -25.87
C SER A 59 -7.64 -4.58 -25.40
N SER A 60 -6.83 -3.54 -25.60
CA SER A 60 -7.20 -2.15 -25.29
C SER A 60 -8.06 -1.46 -26.36
N GLN A 61 -8.33 -2.14 -27.49
CA GLN A 61 -9.08 -1.60 -28.62
C GLN A 61 -8.51 -0.27 -29.18
N GLY A 62 -7.21 -0.04 -29.00
CA GLY A 62 -6.54 1.17 -29.42
C GLY A 62 -6.70 2.38 -28.49
N ASP A 63 -7.25 2.18 -27.29
CA ASP A 63 -7.35 3.21 -26.24
C ASP A 63 -6.08 3.22 -25.37
N PRO A 64 -5.28 4.31 -25.37
CA PRO A 64 -4.06 4.42 -24.57
C PRO A 64 -4.29 4.31 -23.05
N LEU A 65 -5.42 4.79 -22.53
CA LEU A 65 -5.72 4.72 -21.11
C LEU A 65 -6.09 3.28 -20.71
N ALA A 66 -6.89 2.60 -21.54
CA ALA A 66 -7.18 1.19 -21.35
C ALA A 66 -5.91 0.32 -21.42
N PHE A 67 -5.00 0.65 -22.34
CA PHE A 67 -3.71 -0.03 -22.48
C PHE A 67 -2.82 0.15 -21.25
N LEU A 68 -2.71 1.38 -20.73
CA LEU A 68 -2.01 1.67 -19.48
C LEU A 68 -2.59 0.86 -18.32
N HIS A 69 -3.91 0.96 -18.11
CA HIS A 69 -4.58 0.28 -17.01
C HIS A 69 -4.38 -1.24 -17.06
N GLN A 70 -4.69 -1.88 -18.20
CA GLN A 70 -4.55 -3.34 -18.36
C GLN A 70 -3.10 -3.81 -18.19
N GLY A 71 -2.14 -3.09 -18.76
CA GLY A 71 -0.73 -3.49 -18.66
C GLY A 71 -0.15 -3.29 -17.27
N LEU A 72 -0.57 -2.24 -16.54
CA LEU A 72 -0.18 -2.04 -15.14
C LEU A 72 -0.79 -3.09 -14.21
N GLU A 73 -2.05 -3.47 -14.42
CA GLU A 73 -2.70 -4.58 -13.72
C GLU A 73 -1.90 -5.89 -13.90
N ARG A 74 -1.56 -6.23 -15.16
CA ARG A 74 -0.73 -7.41 -15.48
C ARG A 74 0.67 -7.32 -14.85
N TRP A 75 1.26 -6.13 -14.85
CA TRP A 75 2.56 -5.91 -14.23
C TRP A 75 2.49 -6.16 -12.71
N LEU A 76 1.46 -5.65 -12.03
CA LEU A 76 1.27 -5.87 -10.59
C LEU A 76 1.03 -7.37 -10.28
N ASP A 77 0.25 -8.07 -11.11
CA ASP A 77 0.07 -9.52 -10.99
C ASP A 77 1.39 -10.28 -11.05
N SER A 78 2.22 -9.93 -12.02
CA SER A 78 3.55 -10.51 -12.20
C SER A 78 4.51 -10.18 -11.05
N ASN A 79 4.19 -9.15 -10.26
CA ASN A 79 4.94 -8.69 -9.08
C ASN A 79 4.27 -9.10 -7.76
N GLY A 80 3.43 -10.14 -7.76
CA GLY A 80 2.96 -10.79 -6.53
C GLY A 80 1.75 -10.12 -5.88
N ARG A 81 0.96 -9.34 -6.63
CA ARG A 81 -0.27 -8.68 -6.14
C ARG A 81 -1.19 -9.61 -5.35
N GLU A 82 -1.47 -10.80 -5.87
CA GLU A 82 -2.33 -11.79 -5.20
C GLU A 82 -1.80 -12.21 -3.83
N GLN A 83 -0.48 -12.34 -3.68
CA GLN A 83 0.13 -12.68 -2.40
C GLN A 83 0.12 -11.48 -1.44
N ILE A 84 0.31 -10.26 -1.95
CA ILE A 84 0.27 -9.02 -1.16
C ILE A 84 -1.13 -8.81 -0.58
N ARG A 85 -2.17 -8.95 -1.40
CA ARG A 85 -3.59 -8.78 -1.02
C ARG A 85 -4.08 -9.69 0.10
N GLN A 86 -3.36 -10.77 0.40
CA GLN A 86 -3.68 -11.62 1.55
C GLN A 86 -3.50 -10.93 2.89
N GLN A 87 -2.67 -9.87 2.96
CA GLN A 87 -2.27 -9.22 4.21
C GLN A 87 -2.25 -7.69 4.13
N PHE A 88 -2.15 -7.11 2.93
CA PHE A 88 -2.08 -5.66 2.73
C PHE A 88 -3.12 -5.23 1.71
N PHE A 89 -3.91 -4.22 2.07
CA PHE A 89 -4.94 -3.66 1.22
C PHE A 89 -4.49 -2.26 0.76
N VAL A 90 -3.68 -2.26 -0.30
CA VAL A 90 -3.01 -1.07 -0.82
C VAL A 90 -3.24 -0.95 -2.32
N ASP A 91 -3.49 0.27 -2.75
CA ASP A 91 -3.59 0.65 -4.14
C ASP A 91 -2.31 1.31 -4.63
N VAL A 92 -2.01 1.11 -5.91
CA VAL A 92 -0.96 1.81 -6.64
C VAL A 92 -1.64 2.80 -7.57
N VAL A 93 -1.39 4.09 -7.38
CA VAL A 93 -2.01 5.15 -8.18
C VAL A 93 -0.95 5.83 -9.03
N LEU A 94 -1.22 5.93 -10.33
CA LEU A 94 -0.39 6.64 -11.30
C LEU A 94 -1.05 7.98 -11.62
N SER A 95 -0.37 9.09 -11.31
CA SER A 95 -0.95 10.44 -11.45
C SER A 95 0.09 11.47 -11.88
N THR A 96 -0.35 12.57 -12.48
CA THR A 96 0.48 13.77 -12.75
C THR A 96 0.34 14.84 -11.66
N SER A 97 -0.44 14.57 -10.61
CA SER A 97 -0.65 15.45 -9.45
C SER A 97 -0.73 14.63 -8.16
N LEU A 98 -0.17 15.17 -7.08
CA LEU A 98 -0.34 14.62 -5.72
C LEU A 98 -1.64 15.12 -5.08
N ASP A 99 -2.06 16.34 -5.38
CA ASP A 99 -3.35 16.86 -4.95
C ASP A 99 -4.46 16.36 -5.91
N ARG A 100 -5.31 15.48 -5.38
CA ARG A 100 -6.48 14.90 -6.07
C ARG A 100 -7.64 15.89 -6.26
N PHE A 101 -7.67 16.93 -5.43
CA PHE A 101 -8.77 17.89 -5.37
C PHE A 101 -8.34 19.32 -5.72
N SER A 102 -7.09 19.53 -6.16
CA SER A 102 -6.69 20.83 -6.72
C SER A 102 -7.62 21.16 -7.89
N TYR A 103 -8.53 22.10 -7.65
CA TYR A 103 -9.20 22.84 -8.70
C TYR A 103 -8.16 23.78 -9.31
N ARG A 104 -7.16 23.23 -10.01
CA ARG A 104 -6.23 24.05 -10.77
C ARG A 104 -7.06 24.88 -11.73
N SER A 105 -7.02 26.19 -11.49
CA SER A 105 -7.70 27.20 -12.30
C SER A 105 -6.91 27.40 -13.59
N GLY A 106 -6.91 26.41 -14.48
CA GLY A 106 -6.20 26.40 -15.74
C GLY A 106 -6.32 25.05 -16.44
N PRO A 107 -6.15 24.98 -17.78
CA PRO A 107 -6.09 23.69 -18.46
C PRO A 107 -5.01 22.83 -17.79
N CYS A 108 -5.33 21.58 -17.47
CA CYS A 108 -4.36 20.62 -16.98
C CYS A 108 -3.29 20.48 -18.06
N GLU A 109 -2.15 21.16 -17.91
CA GLU A 109 -1.05 20.99 -18.85
C GLU A 109 -0.66 19.52 -18.80
N GLU A 110 -0.71 18.86 -19.95
CA GLU A 110 -0.30 17.47 -20.18
C GLU A 110 1.21 17.28 -19.91
N ASN A 111 1.63 17.51 -18.66
CA ASN A 111 3.03 17.63 -18.30
C ASN A 111 3.55 16.34 -17.69
N LEU A 112 4.08 15.46 -18.54
CA LEU A 112 4.79 14.26 -18.13
C LEU A 112 6.19 14.54 -17.53
N ALA A 113 6.59 15.79 -17.32
CA ALA A 113 7.89 16.09 -16.70
C ALA A 113 7.98 15.54 -15.27
N THR A 114 6.85 15.48 -14.57
CA THR A 114 6.74 14.84 -13.26
C THR A 114 5.46 14.02 -13.20
N VAL A 115 5.63 12.72 -13.05
CA VAL A 115 4.58 11.72 -12.82
C VAL A 115 4.86 11.04 -11.49
N PHE A 116 3.82 10.62 -10.79
CA PHE A 116 3.90 10.02 -9.47
C PHE A 116 3.30 8.62 -9.50
N LEU A 117 4.00 7.65 -8.91
CA LEU A 117 3.40 6.44 -8.37
C LEU A 117 3.20 6.64 -6.88
N THR A 118 1.96 6.56 -6.40
CA THR A 118 1.64 6.65 -4.97
C THR A 118 1.11 5.32 -4.45
N ILE A 119 1.38 5.04 -3.17
CA ILE A 119 0.91 3.84 -2.47
C ILE A 119 -0.06 4.28 -1.40
N GLU A 120 -1.29 3.80 -1.52
CA GLU A 120 -2.40 4.30 -0.72
C GLU A 120 -3.18 3.14 -0.13
N PRO A 121 -3.17 2.98 1.20
CA PRO A 121 -3.98 1.96 1.85
C PRO A 121 -5.46 2.31 1.79
N ASP A 122 -6.31 1.32 1.48
CA ASP A 122 -7.76 1.45 1.65
C ASP A 122 -8.20 1.09 3.08
N SER A 123 -7.40 0.25 3.75
CA SER A 123 -7.62 -0.33 5.05
C SER A 123 -6.32 -0.93 5.56
N ALA A 124 -6.25 -1.21 6.86
CA ALA A 124 -5.07 -1.80 7.47
C ALA A 124 -5.21 -3.32 7.54
N GLY A 125 -4.16 -4.03 7.12
CA GLY A 125 -3.99 -5.44 7.49
C GLY A 125 -3.82 -5.58 9.01
N TYR A 126 -3.86 -6.81 9.52
CA TYR A 126 -3.75 -7.07 10.96
C TYR A 126 -2.81 -8.24 11.25
N VAL A 127 -1.89 -8.07 12.19
CA VAL A 127 -0.94 -9.11 12.61
C VAL A 127 -0.79 -9.19 14.13
N VAL A 128 -0.87 -10.41 14.65
CA VAL A 128 -0.67 -10.75 16.07
C VAL A 128 0.74 -11.31 16.28
N LEU A 129 1.58 -10.58 17.02
CA LEU A 129 3.00 -10.90 17.17
C LEU A 129 3.28 -11.79 18.39
N GLY A 130 2.46 -11.75 19.43
CA GLY A 130 2.71 -12.37 20.74
C GLY A 130 3.09 -13.85 20.70
N PRO A 131 2.35 -14.73 19.98
CA PRO A 131 2.71 -16.14 19.86
C PRO A 131 4.09 -16.33 19.21
N THR A 132 4.41 -15.52 18.20
CA THR A 132 5.72 -15.54 17.53
C THR A 132 6.82 -15.11 18.50
N LEU A 133 6.61 -14.02 19.24
CA LEU A 133 7.58 -13.54 20.22
C LEU A 133 7.82 -14.54 21.35
N ARG A 134 6.77 -15.19 21.87
CA ARG A 134 6.92 -16.27 22.87
C ARG A 134 7.75 -17.43 22.35
N LEU A 135 7.52 -17.85 21.10
CA LEU A 135 8.28 -18.93 20.46
C LEU A 135 9.77 -18.56 20.33
N LEU A 136 10.06 -17.32 19.95
CA LEU A 136 11.43 -16.81 19.81
C LEU A 136 12.15 -16.66 21.16
N ASP A 137 11.43 -16.24 22.20
CA ASP A 137 11.97 -16.02 23.55
C ASP A 137 12.49 -17.33 24.19
N GLN A 138 11.88 -18.47 23.85
CA GLN A 138 12.31 -19.80 24.28
C GLN A 138 13.71 -20.19 23.77
N VAL A 139 14.15 -19.61 22.65
CA VAL A 139 15.46 -19.90 22.06
C VAL A 139 16.51 -18.92 22.58
N HIS A 140 16.20 -17.63 22.60
CA HIS A 140 17.11 -16.62 23.13
C HIS A 140 16.36 -15.33 23.50
N PRO A 141 16.62 -14.72 24.67
CA PRO A 141 15.80 -13.64 25.21
C PRO A 141 15.77 -12.36 24.37
N ARG A 142 16.74 -12.15 23.47
CA ARG A 142 16.80 -10.99 22.54
C ARG A 142 16.21 -11.28 21.17
N LEU A 143 15.85 -12.53 20.84
CA LEU A 143 15.27 -12.84 19.53
C LEU A 143 13.92 -12.14 19.29
N PRO A 144 13.02 -11.99 20.27
CA PRO A 144 11.77 -11.25 20.08
C PRO A 144 12.02 -9.82 19.59
N ALA A 145 12.83 -9.03 20.30
CA ALA A 145 13.19 -7.69 19.87
C ALA A 145 13.95 -7.65 18.53
N THR A 146 14.79 -8.66 18.27
CA THR A 146 15.51 -8.77 16.97
C THR A 146 14.54 -8.97 15.83
N PHE A 147 13.56 -9.85 15.99
CA PHE A 147 12.54 -10.12 14.99
C PHE A 147 11.65 -8.90 14.75
N LEU A 148 11.17 -8.24 15.82
CA LEU A 148 10.40 -7.00 15.70
C LEU A 148 11.17 -5.92 14.92
N HIS A 149 12.45 -5.74 15.25
CA HIS A 149 13.30 -4.76 14.57
C HIS A 149 13.44 -5.06 13.07
N LEU A 150 13.66 -6.32 12.70
CA LEU A 150 13.78 -6.72 11.29
C LEU A 150 12.44 -6.59 10.56
N PHE A 151 11.36 -7.08 11.16
CA PHE A 151 10.02 -7.10 10.55
C PHE A 151 9.42 -5.69 10.42
N LEU A 152 9.21 -5.01 11.54
CA LEU A 152 8.61 -3.67 11.56
C LEU A 152 9.53 -2.63 10.90
N GLY A 153 10.85 -2.75 11.08
CA GLY A 153 11.82 -1.84 10.46
C GLY A 153 11.86 -1.98 8.93
N ALA A 154 11.67 -3.19 8.39
CA ALA A 154 11.60 -3.39 6.95
C ALA A 154 10.31 -2.82 6.35
N LEU A 155 9.18 -2.96 7.05
CA LEU A 155 7.88 -2.45 6.59
C LEU A 155 7.77 -0.92 6.73
N ASN A 156 8.15 -0.34 7.88
CA ASN A 156 8.11 1.11 8.13
C ASN A 156 9.04 1.92 7.21
N ARG A 157 9.94 1.27 6.48
CA ARG A 157 10.70 1.91 5.39
C ARG A 157 9.83 2.25 4.18
N TRP A 158 8.71 1.57 4.00
CA TRP A 158 7.94 1.58 2.76
C TRP A 158 6.48 2.00 2.97
N ILE A 159 5.85 1.53 4.04
CA ILE A 159 4.45 1.79 4.39
C ILE A 159 4.36 2.15 5.88
N ARG A 160 3.32 2.88 6.31
CA ARG A 160 3.05 3.06 7.74
C ARG A 160 2.52 1.75 8.32
N VAL A 161 3.19 1.22 9.34
CA VAL A 161 2.67 0.16 10.20
C VAL A 161 2.34 0.80 11.53
N TYR A 162 1.09 0.68 11.97
CA TYR A 162 0.68 1.11 13.29
C TYR A 162 1.09 0.03 14.30
N ASP A 163 2.07 0.33 15.15
CA ASP A 163 2.52 -0.59 16.19
C ASP A 163 2.51 0.06 17.58
N TYR A 164 3.04 -0.66 18.58
CA TYR A 164 3.07 -0.19 19.96
C TYR A 164 3.79 1.17 20.14
N ARG A 165 4.67 1.56 19.21
CA ARG A 165 5.34 2.86 19.22
C ARG A 165 4.38 3.97 18.81
N ASP A 166 3.63 3.78 17.73
CA ASP A 166 2.58 4.72 17.32
C ASP A 166 1.53 4.88 18.43
N ALA A 167 1.12 3.78 19.08
CA ALA A 167 0.18 3.83 20.19
C ALA A 167 0.73 4.59 21.41
N LEU A 168 2.03 4.47 21.73
CA LEU A 168 2.67 5.25 22.79
C LEU A 168 2.78 6.73 22.41
N ASP A 169 3.22 7.03 21.18
CA ASP A 169 3.35 8.40 20.68
C ASP A 169 1.99 9.12 20.68
N ARG A 170 0.91 8.41 20.31
CA ARG A 170 -0.47 8.91 20.40
C ARG A 170 -0.85 9.26 21.84
N LEU A 171 -0.59 8.36 22.79
CA LEU A 171 -0.88 8.60 24.21
C LEU A 171 -0.15 9.83 24.74
N ASP A 172 1.10 10.03 24.31
CA ASP A 172 1.88 11.19 24.71
C ASP A 172 1.29 12.49 24.11
N ARG A 173 0.88 12.50 22.84
CA ARG A 173 0.16 13.64 22.23
C ARG A 173 -1.15 13.96 22.95
N ILE A 174 -1.93 12.94 23.31
CA ILE A 174 -3.17 13.14 24.06
C ILE A 174 -2.88 13.77 25.43
N ARG A 175 -1.87 13.26 26.15
CA ARG A 175 -1.46 13.84 27.45
C ARG A 175 -1.03 15.30 27.31
N GLU A 176 -0.32 15.66 26.25
CA GLU A 176 0.07 17.04 25.95
C GLU A 176 -1.16 17.93 25.70
N TRP A 177 -2.18 17.44 24.99
CA TRP A 177 -3.41 18.21 24.73
C TRP A 177 -4.21 18.52 25.99
N TYR A 178 -4.22 17.59 26.94
CA TYR A 178 -4.91 17.74 28.23
C TYR A 178 -4.00 18.33 29.32
N GLU A 179 -2.79 18.77 29.00
CA GLU A 179 -1.89 19.38 29.98
C GLU A 179 -2.51 20.67 30.54
N GLY A 180 -2.83 20.66 31.84
CA GLY A 180 -3.47 21.79 32.52
C GLY A 180 -4.99 21.78 32.51
N ASP A 181 -5.64 20.75 31.94
CA ASP A 181 -7.08 20.54 32.04
C ASP A 181 -7.42 19.85 33.38
N PRO A 182 -8.27 20.43 34.25
CA PRO A 182 -8.72 19.79 35.49
C PRO A 182 -9.52 18.49 35.27
N GLU A 183 -10.02 18.23 34.07
CA GLU A 183 -10.71 16.98 33.70
C GLU A 183 -9.74 15.91 33.16
N ALA A 184 -8.46 16.22 32.97
CA ALA A 184 -7.45 15.27 32.50
C ALA A 184 -7.34 14.02 33.39
N GLU A 185 -7.53 14.17 34.72
CA GLU A 185 -7.49 13.05 35.67
C GLU A 185 -8.67 12.08 35.53
N GLN A 186 -9.75 12.50 34.85
CA GLN A 186 -10.94 11.69 34.60
C GLN A 186 -10.87 10.93 33.26
N MET A 187 -9.84 11.20 32.45
CA MET A 187 -9.64 10.54 31.17
C MET A 187 -9.09 9.12 31.36
N GLU A 188 -9.84 8.12 30.91
CA GLU A 188 -9.36 6.75 30.86
C GLU A 188 -8.49 6.56 29.60
N LEU A 189 -7.17 6.50 29.79
CA LEU A 189 -6.22 6.19 28.71
C LEU A 189 -5.92 4.69 28.64
N PRO A 190 -5.83 4.09 27.44
CA PRO A 190 -5.45 2.70 27.30
C PRO A 190 -4.04 2.46 27.86
N ASN A 191 -3.87 1.38 28.63
CA ASN A 191 -2.57 1.04 29.23
C ASN A 191 -1.67 0.27 28.25
N VAL A 192 -1.20 0.97 27.22
CA VAL A 192 -0.32 0.42 26.17
C VAL A 192 1.00 -0.10 26.76
N ASP A 193 1.55 0.56 27.78
CA ASP A 193 2.82 0.17 28.39
C ASP A 193 2.76 -1.26 28.99
N ALA A 194 1.62 -1.62 29.59
CA ALA A 194 1.39 -2.95 30.14
C ALA A 194 1.23 -4.04 29.06
N ALA A 195 0.79 -3.70 27.85
CA ALA A 195 0.66 -4.64 26.74
C ALA A 195 2.00 -5.04 26.13
N ILE A 196 3.05 -4.21 26.26
CA ILE A 196 4.36 -4.45 25.63
C ILE A 196 5.15 -5.54 26.39
N PRO A 197 5.47 -6.68 25.78
CA PRO A 197 6.26 -7.73 26.42
C PRO A 197 7.67 -7.24 26.80
N LYS A 198 8.17 -7.66 27.97
CA LYS A 198 9.55 -7.32 28.42
C LYS A 198 10.63 -7.71 27.40
N SER A 199 10.41 -8.78 26.64
CA SER A 199 11.32 -9.25 25.60
C SER A 199 11.36 -8.33 24.37
N ALA A 200 10.28 -7.61 24.06
CA ALA A 200 10.20 -6.63 22.98
C ALA A 200 11.03 -5.37 23.27
N ARG A 201 11.16 -4.98 24.55
CA ARG A 201 11.94 -3.80 24.99
C ARG A 201 13.46 -4.01 25.00
N ARG A 202 13.92 -5.24 24.74
CA ARG A 202 15.36 -5.54 24.77
C ARG A 202 16.05 -4.98 23.53
N ARG A 203 17.36 -4.77 23.63
CA ARG A 203 18.16 -4.39 22.45
C ARG A 203 18.22 -5.54 21.43
N PRO A 204 17.90 -5.31 20.15
CA PRO A 204 18.06 -6.30 19.07
C PRO A 204 19.49 -6.86 18.99
N LEU A 205 19.64 -8.12 18.59
CA LEU A 205 20.93 -8.70 18.22
C LEU A 205 21.42 -8.08 16.89
N GLY A 206 22.71 -7.81 16.79
CA GLY A 206 23.32 -7.50 15.49
C GLY A 206 23.56 -8.77 14.68
N SER A 207 23.70 -8.66 13.35
CA SER A 207 23.81 -9.81 12.43
C SER A 207 24.87 -10.82 12.88
N ARG A 208 26.09 -10.36 13.18
CA ARG A 208 27.18 -11.26 13.65
C ARG A 208 26.84 -12.09 14.89
N ALA A 209 25.97 -11.58 15.77
CA ALA A 209 25.55 -12.28 16.98
C ALA A 209 24.30 -13.16 16.76
N LEU A 210 23.54 -12.89 15.70
CA LEU A 210 22.33 -13.64 15.35
C LEU A 210 22.67 -14.99 14.72
N GLU A 211 23.70 -15.02 13.87
CA GLU A 211 24.10 -16.21 13.11
C GLU A 211 24.42 -17.42 14.02
N PRO A 212 25.29 -17.29 15.05
CA PRO A 212 25.55 -18.39 15.98
C PRO A 212 24.31 -18.86 16.76
N VAL A 213 23.38 -17.93 17.07
CA VAL A 213 22.12 -18.27 17.75
C VAL A 213 21.24 -19.13 16.85
N LEU A 214 21.20 -18.84 15.55
CA LEU A 214 20.43 -19.61 14.57
C LEU A 214 21.07 -20.97 14.29
N ASP A 215 22.39 -21.03 14.18
CA ASP A 215 23.11 -22.29 13.93
C ASP A 215 22.98 -23.27 15.11
N GLY A 216 22.93 -22.77 16.34
CA GLY A 216 22.66 -23.56 17.54
C GLY A 216 21.19 -23.90 17.77
N CYS A 217 20.26 -23.28 17.03
CA CYS A 217 18.83 -23.45 17.23
C CYS A 217 18.34 -24.78 16.64
N ARG A 218 17.67 -25.63 17.44
CA ARG A 218 17.10 -26.90 16.94
C ARG A 218 15.73 -26.74 16.27
N SER A 219 15.03 -25.62 16.51
CA SER A 219 13.70 -25.39 15.97
C SER A 219 13.76 -24.88 14.52
N ARG A 220 13.33 -25.73 13.58
CA ARG A 220 13.23 -25.35 12.16
C ARG A 220 12.29 -24.17 11.92
N GLN A 221 11.22 -24.05 12.71
CA GLN A 221 10.27 -22.95 12.59
C GLN A 221 10.90 -21.62 13.01
N VAL A 222 11.65 -21.59 14.12
CA VAL A 222 12.38 -20.39 14.56
C VAL A 222 13.43 -19.98 13.53
N GLN A 223 14.19 -20.95 13.01
CA GLN A 223 15.14 -20.65 11.93
C GLN A 223 14.44 -20.07 10.70
N ALA A 224 13.31 -20.65 10.27
CA ALA A 224 12.57 -20.16 9.12
C ALA A 224 12.06 -18.72 9.33
N LEU A 225 11.43 -18.45 10.48
CA LEU A 225 10.93 -17.11 10.83
C LEU A 225 12.03 -16.06 10.79
N VAL A 226 13.16 -16.31 11.46
CA VAL A 226 14.23 -15.31 11.55
C VAL A 226 14.96 -15.15 10.22
N ARG A 227 15.22 -16.25 9.48
CA ARG A 227 15.86 -16.16 8.16
C ARG A 227 14.98 -15.42 7.16
N LYS A 228 13.66 -15.64 7.21
CA LYS A 228 12.70 -14.92 6.38
C LYS A 228 12.61 -13.44 6.76
N ALA A 229 12.68 -13.10 8.06
CA ALA A 229 12.80 -11.71 8.51
C ALA A 229 14.10 -11.03 8.04
N GLN A 230 15.23 -11.75 8.02
CA GLN A 230 16.48 -11.24 7.42
C GLN A 230 16.36 -11.09 5.89
N GLU A 231 15.66 -11.98 5.20
CA GLU A 231 15.39 -11.84 3.76
C GLU A 231 14.55 -10.59 3.48
N LEU A 232 13.49 -10.39 4.26
CA LEU A 232 12.63 -9.20 4.20
C LEU A 232 13.43 -7.91 4.44
N GLU A 233 14.29 -7.88 5.45
CA GLU A 233 15.14 -6.71 5.73
C GLU A 233 16.13 -6.41 4.59
N ARG A 234 16.74 -7.44 3.99
CA ARG A 234 17.63 -7.24 2.83
C ARG A 234 16.86 -6.75 1.61
N ALA A 235 15.67 -7.29 1.35
CA ALA A 235 14.81 -6.87 0.25
C ALA A 235 14.37 -5.41 0.41
N SER A 236 13.94 -5.01 1.60
CA SER A 236 13.50 -3.63 1.86
C SER A 236 14.62 -2.60 1.68
N ARG A 237 15.89 -3.02 1.84
CA ARG A 237 17.08 -2.20 1.65
C ARG A 237 17.69 -2.27 0.25
N SER A 238 17.12 -3.07 -0.65
CA SER A 238 17.65 -3.22 -2.02
C SER A 238 17.41 -1.99 -2.91
N ALA A 239 16.54 -1.07 -2.48
CA ALA A 239 16.36 0.24 -3.06
C ALA A 239 16.34 1.34 -1.99
N GLU A 240 16.67 2.55 -2.40
CA GLU A 240 16.49 3.75 -1.58
C GLU A 240 15.04 4.21 -1.67
N ARG A 241 14.46 4.57 -0.52
CA ARG A 241 13.12 5.17 -0.49
C ARG A 241 13.25 6.58 -1.07
N PRO A 242 12.45 6.96 -2.09
CA PRO A 242 12.45 8.32 -2.62
C PRO A 242 12.18 9.36 -1.53
N VAL A 243 12.86 10.49 -1.63
CA VAL A 243 12.66 11.64 -0.75
C VAL A 243 11.67 12.57 -1.43
N VAL A 244 10.62 12.94 -0.69
CA VAL A 244 9.63 13.93 -1.13
C VAL A 244 10.27 15.31 -1.07
N SER A 245 10.25 16.05 -2.19
CA SER A 245 10.80 17.41 -2.28
C SER A 245 9.95 18.43 -1.51
N ASP A 246 10.51 19.61 -1.23
CA ASP A 246 9.76 20.66 -0.53
C ASP A 246 8.50 21.10 -1.31
N GLU A 247 8.60 21.23 -2.64
CA GLU A 247 7.45 21.52 -3.51
C GLU A 247 6.35 20.43 -3.42
N GLN A 248 6.76 19.16 -3.36
CA GLN A 248 5.80 18.06 -3.21
C GLN A 248 5.18 18.07 -1.81
N ARG A 249 5.93 18.42 -0.76
CA ARG A 249 5.41 18.59 0.60
C ARG A 249 4.41 19.73 0.69
N GLU A 250 4.70 20.86 0.05
CA GLU A 250 3.77 21.99 -0.04
C GLU A 250 2.44 21.55 -0.71
N SER A 251 2.50 20.71 -1.75
CA SER A 251 1.29 20.19 -2.38
C SER A 251 0.44 19.26 -1.50
N LEU A 252 0.99 18.79 -0.38
CA LEU A 252 0.34 17.90 0.58
C LEU A 252 -0.01 18.62 1.89
N MET A 253 0.16 19.94 1.98
CA MET A 253 -0.02 20.67 3.25
C MET A 253 -1.44 20.57 3.85
N ASP A 254 -2.44 20.31 3.02
CA ASP A 254 -3.84 20.13 3.42
C ASP A 254 -4.21 18.64 3.64
N CYS A 255 -3.26 17.72 3.45
CA CYS A 255 -3.44 16.30 3.70
C CYS A 255 -3.24 15.94 5.18
N GLY A 256 -3.93 14.89 5.62
CA GLY A 256 -3.70 14.28 6.93
C GLY A 256 -2.49 13.34 6.94
N GLU A 257 -2.14 12.83 8.11
CA GLU A 257 -1.08 11.82 8.23
C GLU A 257 -1.40 10.57 7.37
N PRO A 258 -0.38 9.89 6.80
CA PRO A 258 -0.61 8.67 6.04
C PRO A 258 -1.34 7.61 6.87
N VAL A 259 -2.36 6.96 6.33
CA VAL A 259 -3.04 5.86 7.04
C VAL A 259 -2.17 4.59 7.09
N PRO A 260 -2.26 3.77 8.15
CA PRO A 260 -1.48 2.56 8.25
C PRO A 260 -1.96 1.50 7.26
N ALA A 261 -1.01 0.80 6.63
CA ALA A 261 -1.29 -0.36 5.79
C ALA A 261 -1.35 -1.68 6.58
N LEU A 262 -0.88 -1.66 7.84
CA LEU A 262 -0.84 -2.82 8.73
C LEU A 262 -0.92 -2.33 10.18
N VAL A 263 -1.72 -3.02 11.00
CA VAL A 263 -1.73 -2.88 12.46
C VAL A 263 -1.02 -4.09 13.07
N ALA A 264 -0.05 -3.83 13.94
CA ALA A 264 0.76 -4.85 14.57
C ALA A 264 0.57 -4.84 16.10
N VAL A 265 -0.12 -5.86 16.60
CA VAL A 265 -0.45 -6.00 18.03
C VAL A 265 0.34 -7.15 18.66
N PHE A 266 0.41 -7.21 19.98
CA PHE A 266 0.99 -8.36 20.67
C PHE A 266 -0.05 -9.45 20.90
N GLU A 267 -1.25 -9.09 21.36
CA GLU A 267 -2.37 -10.01 21.50
C GLU A 267 -3.62 -9.41 20.84
N GLU A 268 -4.57 -10.26 20.47
CA GLU A 268 -5.88 -9.78 20.03
C GLU A 268 -6.54 -8.93 21.11
N ARG A 269 -7.08 -7.77 20.73
CA ARG A 269 -7.76 -6.82 21.62
C ARG A 269 -6.88 -6.28 22.74
N ASP A 270 -5.58 -6.17 22.48
CA ASP A 270 -4.69 -5.48 23.40
C ASP A 270 -4.89 -3.95 23.35
N ALA A 271 -4.21 -3.22 24.23
CA ALA A 271 -4.33 -1.77 24.33
C ALA A 271 -3.82 -1.03 23.07
N ILE A 272 -3.04 -1.67 22.21
CA ILE A 272 -2.55 -1.09 20.95
C ILE A 272 -3.69 -1.09 19.93
N GLU A 273 -4.44 -2.19 19.85
CA GLU A 273 -5.66 -2.27 19.02
C GLU A 273 -6.68 -1.22 19.45
N GLY A 274 -6.96 -1.10 20.76
CA GLY A 274 -7.89 -0.07 21.25
C GLY A 274 -7.44 1.35 20.91
N ALA A 275 -6.15 1.65 21.02
CA ALA A 275 -5.61 2.95 20.63
C ALA A 275 -5.75 3.22 19.11
N PHE A 276 -5.56 2.19 18.28
CA PHE A 276 -5.76 2.27 16.84
C PHE A 276 -7.24 2.51 16.50
N ASP A 277 -8.17 1.77 17.11
CA ASP A 277 -9.61 1.88 16.83
C ASP A 277 -10.13 3.30 17.10
N GLU A 278 -9.63 3.96 18.14
CA GLU A 278 -9.93 5.37 18.42
C GLU A 278 -9.31 6.32 17.38
N GLU A 279 -8.09 6.06 16.91
CA GLU A 279 -7.44 6.87 15.86
C GLU A 279 -8.15 6.74 14.52
N ALA A 280 -8.51 5.50 14.17
CA ALA A 280 -9.11 5.15 12.89
C ALA A 280 -10.43 5.89 12.62
N GLN A 281 -11.16 6.29 13.67
CA GLN A 281 -12.39 7.08 13.55
C GLN A 281 -12.18 8.44 12.87
N GLY A 282 -11.00 9.06 13.05
CA GLY A 282 -10.66 10.36 12.48
C GLY A 282 -9.73 10.32 11.25
N MET A 283 -9.16 9.16 10.92
CA MET A 283 -8.10 9.03 9.90
C MET A 283 -8.50 9.47 8.48
N LEU A 284 -9.80 9.49 8.17
CA LEU A 284 -10.33 9.83 6.84
C LEU A 284 -11.20 11.10 6.85
N GLU A 285 -11.15 11.91 7.91
CA GLU A 285 -11.81 13.22 7.95
C GLU A 285 -11.19 14.21 6.95
N VAL A 286 -9.90 14.02 6.65
CA VAL A 286 -9.16 14.70 5.59
C VAL A 286 -8.53 13.65 4.67
N THR A 287 -8.13 14.06 3.46
CA THR A 287 -7.44 13.13 2.55
C THR A 287 -6.07 12.78 3.13
N PRO A 288 -5.76 11.51 3.42
CA PRO A 288 -4.46 11.15 3.96
C PRO A 288 -3.37 11.29 2.90
N GLU A 289 -2.17 11.65 3.34
CA GLU A 289 -0.98 11.56 2.49
C GLU A 289 -0.73 10.10 2.05
N PRO A 290 -0.19 9.86 0.84
CA PRO A 290 0.22 8.52 0.46
C PRO A 290 1.35 7.95 1.33
N ASN A 291 1.32 6.64 1.57
CA ASN A 291 2.36 5.93 2.31
C ASN A 291 3.71 5.92 1.61
N LEU A 292 3.74 6.07 0.29
CA LEU A 292 4.94 6.22 -0.52
C LEU A 292 4.61 7.06 -1.75
N ILE A 293 5.56 7.92 -2.14
CA ILE A 293 5.50 8.73 -3.34
C ILE A 293 6.77 8.48 -4.14
N ILE A 294 6.65 7.99 -5.37
CA ILE A 294 7.75 7.76 -6.30
C ILE A 294 7.59 8.74 -7.47
N PRO A 295 8.26 9.91 -7.43
CA PRO A 295 8.25 10.85 -8.54
C PRO A 295 9.21 10.37 -9.64
N PHE A 296 8.82 10.57 -10.90
CA PHE A 296 9.67 10.30 -12.05
C PHE A 296 9.30 11.16 -13.26
N ASP A 297 10.25 11.28 -14.19
CA ASP A 297 10.03 11.94 -15.47
C ASP A 297 9.43 10.94 -16.46
N GLY A 298 8.13 11.07 -16.72
CA GLY A 298 7.38 10.21 -17.62
C GLY A 298 7.76 10.36 -19.09
N LYS A 299 8.58 11.35 -19.46
CA LYS A 299 9.13 11.51 -20.82
C LYS A 299 10.41 10.71 -21.02
N ARG A 300 11.06 10.25 -19.94
CA ARG A 300 12.34 9.54 -19.99
C ARG A 300 12.18 8.08 -19.60
N VAL A 301 12.42 7.18 -20.55
CA VAL A 301 12.40 5.71 -20.35
C VAL A 301 13.22 5.27 -19.14
N ALA A 302 14.41 5.85 -18.93
CA ALA A 302 15.25 5.53 -17.77
C ALA A 302 14.61 5.95 -16.43
N GLY A 303 13.88 7.07 -16.40
CA GLY A 303 13.13 7.51 -15.22
C GLY A 303 11.99 6.57 -14.89
N VAL A 304 11.23 6.17 -15.92
CA VAL A 304 10.17 5.16 -15.82
C VAL A 304 10.72 3.83 -15.29
N ALA A 305 11.79 3.31 -15.89
CA ALA A 305 12.41 2.05 -15.47
C ALA A 305 12.87 2.10 -14.00
N SER A 306 13.48 3.21 -13.57
CA SER A 306 13.91 3.40 -12.18
C SER A 306 12.72 3.44 -11.21
N ALA A 307 11.62 4.10 -11.58
CA ALA A 307 10.42 4.19 -10.75
C ALA A 307 9.78 2.82 -10.54
N PHE A 308 9.65 2.04 -11.63
CA PHE A 308 9.08 0.69 -11.56
C PHE A 308 10.02 -0.32 -10.91
N HIS A 309 11.34 -0.11 -10.95
CA HIS A 309 12.27 -0.89 -10.13
C HIS A 309 12.10 -0.63 -8.62
N CYS A 310 11.86 0.64 -8.23
CA CYS A 310 11.53 1.00 -6.86
C CYS A 310 10.19 0.37 -6.43
N LEU A 311 9.16 0.46 -7.28
CA LEU A 311 7.86 -0.18 -7.03
C LEU A 311 8.00 -1.70 -6.92
N ALA A 312 8.80 -2.35 -7.77
CA ALA A 312 9.05 -3.79 -7.67
C ALA A 312 9.75 -4.17 -6.36
N THR A 313 10.60 -3.31 -5.82
CA THR A 313 11.23 -3.49 -4.51
C THR A 313 10.20 -3.45 -3.39
N LEU A 314 9.25 -2.51 -3.46
CA LEU A 314 8.10 -2.48 -2.55
C LEU A 314 7.28 -3.77 -2.66
N CYS A 315 6.86 -4.14 -3.87
CA CYS A 315 6.06 -5.35 -4.10
C CYS A 315 6.75 -6.58 -3.51
N ARG A 316 8.04 -6.78 -3.79
CA ARG A 316 8.83 -7.87 -3.21
C ARG A 316 8.88 -7.81 -1.69
N THR A 317 9.03 -6.62 -1.10
CA THR A 317 9.02 -6.44 0.35
C THR A 317 7.69 -6.87 0.96
N LEU A 318 6.57 -6.44 0.38
CA LEU A 318 5.23 -6.80 0.84
C LEU A 318 4.91 -8.29 0.62
N THR A 319 5.36 -8.88 -0.49
CA THR A 319 5.24 -10.33 -0.73
C THR A 319 5.98 -11.12 0.33
N LEU A 320 7.24 -10.78 0.62
CA LEU A 320 8.04 -11.45 1.65
C LEU A 320 7.44 -11.27 3.06
N ALA A 321 6.86 -10.12 3.33
CA ALA A 321 6.17 -9.86 4.59
C ALA A 321 4.90 -10.70 4.71
N SER A 322 4.09 -10.80 3.65
CA SER A 322 2.89 -11.65 3.60
C SER A 322 3.23 -13.12 3.81
N GLU A 323 4.30 -13.60 3.17
CA GLU A 323 4.82 -14.96 3.38
C GLU A 323 5.31 -15.17 4.81
N LEU A 324 6.02 -14.19 5.38
CA LEU A 324 6.50 -14.27 6.76
C LEU A 324 5.34 -14.30 7.76
N ILE A 325 4.32 -13.44 7.58
CA ILE A 325 3.11 -13.44 8.41
C ILE A 325 2.42 -14.80 8.35
N SER A 326 2.35 -15.42 7.17
CA SER A 326 1.80 -16.79 7.02
C SER A 326 2.58 -17.86 7.79
N LEU A 327 3.84 -17.63 8.16
CA LEU A 327 4.65 -18.52 8.99
C LEU A 327 4.50 -18.23 10.50
N MET A 328 3.99 -17.05 10.86
CA MET A 328 3.85 -16.62 12.25
C MET A 328 2.70 -17.37 12.94
N PRO A 329 2.95 -18.06 14.07
CA PRO A 329 1.86 -18.64 14.85
C PRO A 329 0.85 -17.57 15.27
N GLY A 330 -0.44 -17.92 15.24
CA GLY A 330 -1.54 -16.99 15.53
C GLY A 330 -2.11 -16.29 14.29
N ASN A 331 -1.34 -16.18 13.21
CA ASN A 331 -1.77 -15.51 11.98
C ASN A 331 -2.07 -16.57 10.92
N ARG A 332 -3.28 -17.15 10.94
CA ARG A 332 -3.71 -18.01 9.83
C ARG A 332 -4.06 -17.14 8.63
N ARG A 333 -3.85 -17.66 7.42
CA ARG A 333 -4.36 -17.04 6.18
C ARG A 333 -5.84 -16.75 6.38
N GLY A 334 -6.24 -15.48 6.26
CA GLY A 334 -7.64 -15.10 6.21
C GLY A 334 -8.32 -15.92 5.13
N GLY A 335 -9.04 -16.96 5.54
CA GLY A 335 -10.21 -17.42 4.81
C GLY A 335 -11.34 -16.58 5.33
N ASN A 336 -12.00 -15.85 4.45
CA ASN A 336 -13.29 -15.23 4.71
C ASN A 336 -14.17 -16.24 5.49
N GLU A 337 -14.53 -15.90 6.71
CA GLU A 337 -15.80 -16.32 7.30
C GLU A 337 -16.81 -15.19 7.14
#